data_AF-A0A962B9T3-F1
#
_entry.id   AF-A0A962B9T3-F1
#
_cell.length_a   1.000
_cell.length_b   1.000
_cell.length_c   1.000
_cell.angle_alpha   90.00
_cell.angle_beta   90.00
_cell.angle_gamma   90.00
#
_symmetry.space_group_name_H-M   'P 1'
#
loop_
_entity.id
_entity.type
_entity.pdbx_description
1 polymer ?
#
loop_
_entity_poly.entity_id
_entity_poly.type
_entity_poly.pdbx_seq_one_letter_code
_entity_poly.pdbx_strand_id
1 'polypeptide(L)'
;MEHADKLQELVSIARDGERFYDEAGKEVSDPTLKMLFLRMADHKRNLIRALSTRLAANYEDVPTDGTFAGTVRRLYADLRASVSDNEAKVYVTQLEETEDRLLEHFQSAIDSINDPALRAALLRYAPDVRACHDEMRTQKLRLAA
;
A
#
# COMPACT_ATOMS: atom_id res chain seq x y z
N MET A 1 8.89 -18.66 12.21
CA MET A 1 7.91 -17.59 12.52
C MET A 1 8.32 -16.28 11.85
N GLU A 2 9.61 -15.87 11.89
CA GLU A 2 10.09 -14.61 11.29
C GLU A 2 9.62 -14.30 9.84
N HIS A 3 9.54 -15.30 8.96
CA HIS A 3 9.11 -15.09 7.57
C HIS A 3 7.61 -14.86 7.41
N ALA A 4 6.79 -15.46 8.29
CA ALA A 4 5.33 -15.28 8.29
C ALA A 4 4.96 -13.86 8.73
N ASP A 5 5.64 -13.37 9.78
CA ASP A 5 5.44 -12.03 10.34
C ASP A 5 5.76 -10.95 9.30
N LYS A 6 6.84 -11.12 8.52
CA LYS A 6 7.20 -10.20 7.43
C LYS A 6 6.17 -10.19 6.30
N LEU A 7 5.67 -11.35 5.90
CA LEU A 7 4.65 -11.43 4.86
C LEU A 7 3.31 -10.85 5.33
N GLN A 8 2.96 -11.06 6.59
CA GLN A 8 1.79 -10.48 7.24
C GLN A 8 1.90 -8.95 7.33
N GLU A 9 3.08 -8.42 7.68
CA GLU A 9 3.37 -6.99 7.69
C GLU A 9 3.18 -6.37 6.30
N LEU A 10 3.73 -6.99 5.25
CA LEU A 10 3.52 -6.54 3.87
C LEU A 10 2.05 -6.53 3.47
N VAL A 11 1.30 -7.57 3.84
CA VAL A 11 -0.16 -7.64 3.62
C VAL A 11 -0.87 -6.53 4.37
N SER A 12 -0.47 -6.22 5.60
CA SER A 12 -1.06 -5.15 6.41
C SER A 12 -0.83 -3.79 5.76
N ILE A 13 0.41 -3.45 5.41
CA ILE A 13 0.76 -2.17 4.76
C ILE A 13 0.01 -2.04 3.42
N ALA A 14 -0.05 -3.12 2.62
CA ALA A 14 -0.78 -3.10 1.36
C ALA A 14 -2.29 -2.90 1.55
N ARG A 15 -2.90 -3.48 2.60
CA ARG A 15 -4.31 -3.26 2.96
C ARG A 15 -4.58 -1.83 3.41
N ASP A 16 -3.66 -1.21 4.14
CA ASP A 16 -3.81 0.18 4.55
C ASP A 16 -3.76 1.12 3.34
N GLY A 17 -2.80 0.90 2.43
CA GLY A 17 -2.72 1.63 1.17
C GLY A 17 -3.99 1.45 0.32
N GLU A 18 -4.52 0.22 0.21
CA GLU A 18 -5.77 -0.06 -0.51
C GLU A 18 -6.95 0.75 0.02
N ARG A 19 -7.16 0.74 1.35
CA ARG A 19 -8.23 1.50 1.99
C ARG A 19 -8.03 2.99 1.81
N PHE A 20 -6.80 3.46 1.88
CA PHE A 20 -6.50 4.86 1.68
C PHE A 20 -6.82 5.30 0.24
N TYR A 21 -6.47 4.51 -0.76
CA TYR A 21 -6.89 4.79 -2.14
C TYR A 21 -8.41 4.80 -2.32
N ASP A 22 -9.13 3.85 -1.71
CA ASP A 22 -10.59 3.79 -1.80
C ASP A 22 -11.25 5.03 -1.19
N GLU A 23 -10.77 5.49 -0.03
CA GLU A 23 -11.25 6.72 0.62
C GLU A 23 -10.83 7.98 -0.15
N ALA A 24 -9.57 8.09 -0.56
CA ALA A 24 -9.09 9.22 -1.36
C ALA A 24 -9.88 9.36 -2.68
N GLY A 25 -10.25 8.24 -3.31
CA GLY A 25 -11.09 8.23 -4.52
C GLY A 25 -12.55 8.68 -4.29
N LYS A 26 -13.07 8.61 -3.06
CA LYS A 26 -14.41 9.11 -2.71
C LYS A 26 -14.40 10.62 -2.47
N GLU A 27 -13.35 11.12 -1.84
CA GLU A 27 -13.23 12.52 -1.42
C GLU A 27 -12.66 13.43 -2.51
N VAL A 28 -11.77 12.92 -3.38
CA VAL A 28 -11.16 13.75 -4.43
C VAL A 28 -12.18 14.19 -5.48
N SER A 29 -12.20 15.50 -5.75
CA SER A 29 -13.09 16.09 -6.76
C SER A 29 -12.58 15.94 -8.20
N ASP A 30 -11.26 15.79 -8.39
CA ASP A 30 -10.65 15.60 -9.71
C ASP A 30 -10.95 14.18 -10.25
N PRO A 31 -11.66 14.05 -11.38
CA PRO A 31 -12.01 12.76 -11.96
C PRO A 31 -10.80 11.93 -12.41
N THR A 32 -9.71 12.58 -12.82
CA THR A 32 -8.47 11.93 -13.24
C THR A 32 -7.78 11.28 -12.05
N LEU A 33 -7.67 12.02 -10.93
CA LEU A 33 -7.13 11.49 -9.68
C LEU A 33 -8.00 10.38 -9.10
N LYS A 34 -9.32 10.54 -9.16
CA LYS A 34 -10.26 9.51 -8.73
C LYS A 34 -10.03 8.19 -9.47
N MET A 35 -9.93 8.24 -10.80
CA MET A 35 -9.67 7.05 -11.61
C MET A 35 -8.30 6.43 -11.31
N LEU A 36 -7.27 7.25 -11.08
CA LEU A 36 -5.94 6.79 -10.68
C LEU A 36 -5.99 6.05 -9.33
N PHE A 37 -6.64 6.63 -8.32
CA PHE A 37 -6.75 6.02 -7.00
C PHE A 37 -7.52 4.71 -7.03
N LEU A 38 -8.63 4.64 -7.74
CA LEU A 38 -9.38 3.39 -7.90
C LEU A 38 -8.54 2.29 -8.57
N ARG A 39 -7.76 2.64 -9.61
CA ARG A 39 -6.83 1.70 -10.26
C ARG A 39 -5.76 1.20 -9.29
N MET A 40 -5.21 2.10 -8.46
CA MET A 40 -4.24 1.74 -7.44
C MET A 40 -4.82 0.84 -6.36
N ALA A 41 -6.03 1.12 -5.88
CA ALA A 41 -6.75 0.24 -4.96
C ALA A 41 -6.87 -1.19 -5.52
N ASP A 42 -7.22 -1.34 -6.80
CA ASP A 42 -7.30 -2.65 -7.44
C ASP A 42 -5.94 -3.36 -7.56
N HIS A 43 -4.85 -2.63 -7.85
CA HIS A 43 -3.51 -3.18 -7.78
C HIS A 43 -3.17 -3.70 -6.38
N LYS A 44 -3.51 -2.95 -5.33
CA LYS A 44 -3.32 -3.39 -3.95
C LYS A 44 -4.15 -4.62 -3.61
N ARG A 45 -5.42 -4.67 -4.00
CA ARG A 45 -6.28 -5.85 -3.80
C ARG A 45 -5.67 -7.11 -4.41
N ASN A 46 -5.11 -6.99 -5.61
CA ASN A 46 -4.44 -8.12 -6.28
C ASN A 46 -3.17 -8.54 -5.53
N LEU A 47 -2.34 -7.58 -5.10
CA LEU A 47 -1.15 -7.85 -4.28
C LEU A 47 -1.51 -8.55 -2.96
N ILE A 48 -2.50 -8.02 -2.23
CA ILE A 48 -3.00 -8.58 -0.97
C ILE A 48 -3.45 -10.03 -1.17
N ARG A 49 -4.26 -10.31 -2.20
CA ARG A 49 -4.73 -11.66 -2.51
C ARG A 49 -3.56 -12.61 -2.81
N ALA A 50 -2.60 -12.16 -3.62
CA ALA A 50 -1.42 -12.92 -3.98
C ALA A 50 -0.55 -13.28 -2.77
N LEU A 51 -0.27 -12.30 -1.90
CA LEU A 51 0.54 -12.49 -0.70
C LEU A 51 -0.23 -13.31 0.36
N SER A 52 -1.52 -13.06 0.56
CA SER A 52 -2.35 -13.81 1.53
C SER A 52 -2.50 -15.28 1.13
N THR A 53 -2.64 -15.58 -0.18
CA THR A 53 -2.69 -16.97 -0.66
C THR A 53 -1.38 -17.71 -0.33
N ARG A 54 -0.24 -17.03 -0.46
CA ARG A 54 1.06 -17.61 -0.09
C ARG A 54 1.24 -17.72 1.41
N LEU A 55 0.71 -16.79 2.19
CA LEU A 55 0.70 -16.88 3.65
C LEU A 55 -0.09 -18.12 4.08
N ALA A 56 -1.32 -18.28 3.60
CA ALA A 56 -2.17 -19.43 3.92
C ALA A 56 -1.58 -20.77 3.45
N ALA A 57 -0.91 -20.79 2.30
CA ALA A 57 -0.29 -22.01 1.78
C ALA A 57 0.97 -22.45 2.55
N ASN A 58 1.68 -21.52 3.20
CA ASN A 58 2.94 -21.81 3.89
C ASN A 58 2.81 -21.72 5.43
N TYR A 59 1.74 -21.12 5.95
CA TYR A 59 1.54 -20.83 7.36
C TYR A 59 0.04 -20.88 7.73
N GLU A 60 -0.41 -21.99 8.33
CA GLU A 60 -1.82 -22.24 8.67
C GLU A 60 -2.37 -21.38 9.85
N ASP A 61 -1.49 -20.77 10.64
CA ASP A 61 -1.85 -20.19 11.97
C ASP A 61 -1.59 -18.68 12.10
N VAL A 62 -1.41 -17.95 10.99
CA VAL A 62 -1.08 -16.52 11.08
C VAL A 62 -2.35 -15.69 11.30
N PRO A 63 -2.48 -14.98 12.43
CA PRO A 63 -3.66 -14.17 12.71
C PRO A 63 -3.86 -13.12 11.61
N THR A 64 -5.06 -13.01 11.06
CA THR A 64 -5.34 -12.08 9.95
C THR A 64 -5.55 -10.64 10.43
N ASP A 65 -5.62 -10.43 11.74
CA ASP A 65 -5.95 -9.16 12.38
C ASP A 65 -4.70 -8.37 12.74
N GLY A 66 -4.29 -7.52 11.80
CA GLY A 66 -3.32 -6.45 12.03
C GLY A 66 -4.00 -5.16 12.46
N THR A 67 -3.63 -4.66 13.63
CA THR A 67 -4.08 -3.44 14.31
C THR A 67 -3.64 -2.15 13.59
N PHE A 68 -3.99 -1.98 12.32
CA PHE A 68 -3.60 -0.79 11.54
C PHE A 68 -4.76 0.01 10.94
N ALA A 69 -5.98 -0.54 10.97
CA ALA A 69 -7.20 0.18 10.58
C ALA A 69 -7.38 1.53 11.32
N GLY A 70 -6.79 1.68 12.51
CA GLY A 70 -6.81 2.92 13.28
C GLY A 70 -5.95 4.04 12.68
N THR A 71 -4.83 3.71 12.02
CA THR A 71 -3.89 4.68 11.44
C THR A 71 -4.50 5.37 10.22
N VAL A 72 -5.11 4.61 9.31
CA VAL A 72 -5.83 5.15 8.14
C VAL A 72 -6.95 6.08 8.59
N ARG A 73 -7.72 5.68 9.61
CA ARG A 73 -8.84 6.49 10.12
C ARG A 73 -8.38 7.80 10.75
N ARG A 74 -7.22 7.80 11.42
CA ARG A 74 -6.64 9.00 12.04
C ARG A 74 -6.09 9.95 10.98
N LEU A 75 -5.34 9.42 10.01
CA LEU A 75 -4.90 10.16 8.84
C LEU A 75 -6.08 10.83 8.13
N TYR A 76 -7.15 10.08 7.87
CA TYR A 76 -8.37 10.64 7.29
C TYR A 76 -8.99 11.77 8.13
N ALA A 77 -9.09 11.59 9.46
CA ALA A 77 -9.64 12.61 10.35
C ALA A 77 -8.80 13.90 10.33
N ASP A 78 -7.48 13.76 10.32
CA ASP A 78 -6.54 14.90 10.26
C ASP A 78 -6.65 15.63 8.91
N LEU A 79 -6.84 14.89 7.80
CA LEU A 79 -7.05 15.45 6.47
C LEU A 79 -8.38 16.19 6.34
N ARG A 80 -9.47 15.61 6.85
CA ARG A 80 -10.80 16.25 6.83
C ARG A 80 -10.87 17.48 7.72
N ALA A 81 -10.06 17.52 8.79
CA ALA A 81 -9.92 18.71 9.62
C ALA A 81 -9.11 19.82 8.92
N SER A 82 -8.27 19.47 7.94
CA SER A 82 -7.53 20.41 7.10
C SER A 82 -8.44 21.01 6.03
N VAL A 83 -9.15 22.08 6.37
CA VAL A 83 -9.93 22.91 5.44
C VAL A 83 -8.98 23.56 4.41
N SER A 84 -8.72 22.93 3.26
CA SER A 84 -7.83 23.55 2.25
C SER A 84 -8.11 23.13 0.81
N ASP A 85 -7.94 24.09 -0.12
CA ASP A 85 -7.95 23.93 -1.58
C ASP A 85 -6.87 22.96 -2.15
N ASN A 86 -6.14 22.26 -1.28
CA ASN A 86 -5.01 21.39 -1.63
C ASN A 86 -5.23 19.92 -1.28
N GLU A 87 -6.46 19.48 -1.02
CA GLU A 87 -6.80 18.08 -0.67
C GLU A 87 -6.11 17.06 -1.57
N ALA A 88 -6.12 17.26 -2.89
CA ALA A 88 -5.44 16.40 -3.85
C ALA A 88 -3.93 16.25 -3.57
N LYS A 89 -3.24 17.33 -3.25
CA LYS A 89 -1.81 17.33 -2.93
C LYS A 89 -1.53 16.61 -1.62
N VAL A 90 -2.40 16.78 -0.63
CA VAL A 90 -2.22 16.10 0.66
C VAL A 90 -2.48 14.60 0.52
N TYR A 91 -3.54 14.18 -0.17
CA TYR A 91 -3.80 12.77 -0.48
C TYR A 91 -2.64 12.13 -1.23
N VAL A 92 -2.16 12.77 -2.31
CA VAL A 92 -1.05 12.23 -3.11
C VAL A 92 0.24 12.14 -2.31
N THR A 93 0.52 13.10 -1.43
CA THR A 93 1.71 13.06 -0.56
C THR A 93 1.64 11.89 0.42
N GLN A 94 0.51 11.71 1.10
CA GLN A 94 0.33 10.65 2.08
C GLN A 94 0.29 9.24 1.45
N LEU A 95 -0.31 9.14 0.26
CA LEU A 95 -0.30 7.91 -0.51
C LEU A 95 1.12 7.56 -0.98
N GLU A 96 1.91 8.54 -1.45
CA GLU A 96 3.30 8.31 -1.82
C GLU A 96 4.17 7.87 -0.62
N GLU A 97 4.00 8.48 0.55
CA GLU A 97 4.69 8.03 1.78
C GLU A 97 4.31 6.59 2.17
N THR A 98 3.05 6.20 1.93
CA THR A 98 2.59 4.83 2.17
C THR A 98 3.21 3.84 1.16
N GLU A 99 3.31 4.24 -0.11
CA GLU A 99 3.95 3.45 -1.16
C GLU A 99 5.46 3.27 -0.93
N ASP A 100 6.13 4.34 -0.49
CA ASP A 100 7.56 4.33 -0.19
C ASP A 100 7.86 3.34 0.94
N ARG A 101 7.10 3.42 2.05
CA ARG A 101 7.18 2.44 3.14
C ARG A 101 6.92 1.02 2.65
N LEU A 102 5.90 0.81 1.83
CA LEU A 102 5.64 -0.52 1.29
C LEU A 102 6.84 -1.04 0.50
N LEU A 103 7.42 -0.21 -0.38
CA LEU A 103 8.59 -0.57 -1.18
C LEU A 103 9.81 -0.90 -0.31
N GLU A 104 10.09 -0.10 0.72
CA GLU A 104 11.19 -0.33 1.66
C GLU A 104 11.02 -1.66 2.42
N HIS A 105 9.84 -1.90 3.01
CA HIS A 105 9.56 -3.15 3.71
C HIS A 105 9.62 -4.34 2.75
N PHE A 106 9.18 -4.17 1.49
CA PHE A 106 9.20 -5.21 0.48
C PHE A 106 10.64 -5.58 0.07
N GLN A 107 11.52 -4.59 -0.10
CA GLN A 107 12.94 -4.80 -0.36
C GLN A 107 13.63 -5.47 0.84
N SER A 108 13.38 -4.98 2.05
CA SER A 108 13.91 -5.57 3.28
C SER A 108 13.49 -7.03 3.45
N ALA A 109 12.24 -7.37 3.10
CA ALA A 109 11.74 -8.74 3.12
C ALA A 109 12.47 -9.64 2.11
N ILE A 110 12.75 -9.16 0.90
CA ILE A 110 13.51 -9.92 -0.12
C ILE A 110 14.93 -10.23 0.35
N ASP A 111 15.57 -9.29 1.05
CA ASP A 111 16.95 -9.43 1.51
C ASP A 111 17.06 -10.30 2.77
N SER A 112 16.01 -10.32 3.60
CA SER A 112 16.01 -11.06 4.86
C SER A 112 15.40 -12.47 4.78
N ILE A 113 14.51 -12.73 3.82
CA ILE A 113 13.83 -14.03 3.71
C ILE A 113 14.78 -15.04 3.07
N ASN A 114 15.12 -16.07 3.84
CA ASN A 114 16.00 -17.16 3.42
C ASN A 114 15.26 -18.29 2.69
N ASP A 115 13.92 -18.31 2.73
CA ASP A 115 13.09 -19.25 1.99
C ASP A 115 13.11 -18.91 0.48
N PRO A 116 13.67 -19.79 -0.38
CA PRO A 116 13.77 -19.52 -1.82
C PRO A 116 12.41 -19.37 -2.51
N ALA A 117 11.38 -20.09 -2.07
CA ALA A 117 10.05 -20.05 -2.67
C ALA A 117 9.35 -18.72 -2.35
N LEU A 118 9.48 -18.24 -1.10
CA LEU A 118 8.96 -16.93 -0.69
C LEU A 118 9.77 -15.79 -1.30
N ARG A 119 11.09 -15.90 -1.37
CA ARG A 119 11.93 -14.87 -2.01
C ARG A 119 11.62 -14.74 -3.51
N ALA A 120 11.47 -15.86 -4.22
CA ALA A 120 11.05 -15.85 -5.63
C ALA A 120 9.64 -15.25 -5.82
N ALA A 121 8.74 -15.46 -4.85
CA ALA A 121 7.43 -14.82 -4.82
C ALA A 121 7.52 -13.30 -4.77
N LEU A 122 8.30 -12.79 -3.83
CA LEU A 122 8.45 -11.36 -3.63
C LEU A 122 9.12 -10.72 -4.84
N LEU A 123 10.22 -11.31 -5.34
CA LEU A 123 10.89 -10.83 -6.55
C LEU A 123 9.95 -10.73 -7.77
N ARG A 124 8.95 -11.61 -7.87
CA ARG A 124 7.94 -11.54 -8.93
C ARG A 124 7.03 -10.31 -8.83
N TYR A 125 6.69 -9.86 -7.62
CA TYR A 125 5.81 -8.70 -7.40
C TYR A 125 6.57 -7.38 -7.17
N ALA A 126 7.90 -7.44 -6.99
CA ALA A 126 8.74 -6.25 -6.82
C ALA A 126 8.57 -5.20 -7.94
N PRO A 127 8.44 -5.57 -9.24
CA PRO A 127 8.19 -4.60 -10.30
C PRO A 127 6.85 -3.88 -10.15
N ASP A 128 5.79 -4.60 -9.76
CA ASP A 128 4.45 -4.02 -9.60
C ASP A 128 4.41 -3.03 -8.44
N VAL A 129 5.04 -3.37 -7.30
CA VAL A 129 5.15 -2.48 -6.14
C VAL A 129 5.93 -1.21 -6.51
N ARG A 130 7.05 -1.37 -7.22
CA ARG A 130 7.86 -0.24 -7.70
C ARG A 130 7.09 0.65 -8.67
N ALA A 131 6.34 0.06 -9.60
CA ALA A 131 5.53 0.81 -10.55
C ALA A 131 4.45 1.64 -9.84
N CYS A 132 3.78 1.09 -8.83
CA CYS A 132 2.80 1.83 -8.03
C CYS A 132 3.43 3.05 -7.33
N HIS A 133 4.58 2.84 -6.68
CA HIS A 133 5.35 3.90 -6.05
C HIS A 133 5.76 5.00 -7.05
N ASP A 134 6.32 4.61 -8.19
CA ASP A 134 6.81 5.56 -9.20
C ASP A 134 5.68 6.36 -9.83
N GLU A 135 4.50 5.77 -10.02
CA GLU A 135 3.31 6.49 -10.47
C GLU A 135 2.86 7.54 -9.44
N MET A 136 2.78 7.20 -8.16
CA MET A 136 2.41 8.14 -7.10
C MET A 136 3.43 9.27 -6.94
N ARG A 137 4.72 8.94 -7.00
CA ARG A 137 5.80 9.91 -6.97
C ARG A 137 5.74 10.87 -8.15
N THR A 138 5.46 10.35 -9.36
CA THR A 138 5.26 11.18 -10.55
C THR A 138 4.07 12.12 -10.37
N GLN A 139 2.97 11.64 -9.79
CA GLN A 139 1.80 12.46 -9.55
C GLN A 139 2.06 13.54 -8.48
N LYS A 140 2.82 13.22 -7.43
CA LYS A 140 3.28 14.19 -6.42
C LYS A 140 4.08 15.32 -7.03
N LEU A 141 5.04 14.98 -7.91
CA LEU A 141 5.86 15.97 -8.62
C LEU A 141 5.00 16.87 -9.52
N ARG A 142 4.00 16.32 -10.20
CA ARG A 142 3.07 17.09 -11.05
C ARG A 142 2.24 18.09 -10.26
N LEU A 143 1.81 17.75 -9.04
CA LEU A 143 1.04 18.64 -8.17
C LEU A 143 1.92 19.64 -7.39
N ALA A 144 3.24 19.48 -7.45
CA ALA A 144 4.21 20.39 -6.83
C ALA A 144 4.78 21.43 -7.81
N ALA A 145 4.66 21.18 -9.12
CA ALA A 145 5.06 22.07 -10.21
C ALA A 145 4.00 23.13 -10.49
#